data_AF-A0A7W1NLD4-F1
#
_entry.id   AF-A0A7W1NLD4-F1
#
_cell.length_a   1.000
_cell.length_b   1.000
_cell.length_c   1.000
_cell.angle_alpha   90.00
_cell.angle_beta   90.00
_cell.angle_gamma   90.00
#
_symmetry.space_group_name_H-M   'P 1'
#
loop_
_entity.id
_entity.type
_entity.pdbx_description
1 polymer ?
#
loop_
_entity_poly.entity_id
_entity_poly.type
_entity_poly.pdbx_seq_one_letter_code
_entity_poly.pdbx_strand_id
1 'polypeptide(L)'
;MIKILIITIGSHGDIQPFVALGKGLQAVGYEVALQKAEAYKAFVHDNGLSYLYMNNEFMKLTESKAGQAAVDGVSLMKKVMPMLRQMFQDEWQGAHLLN
;
A
#
# COMPACT_ATOMS: atom_id res chain seq x y z
N MET A 1 3.62 13.91 20.01
CA MET A 1 3.29 14.22 18.61
C MET A 1 2.45 13.07 18.07
N ILE A 2 1.35 13.33 17.36
CA ILE A 2 0.50 12.25 16.83
C ILE A 2 1.04 11.82 15.46
N LYS A 3 1.17 10.51 15.27
CA LYS A 3 1.70 9.88 14.06
C LYS A 3 0.57 9.17 13.33
N ILE A 4 0.48 9.36 12.01
CA ILE A 4 -0.59 8.85 11.17
C ILE A 4 0.01 8.02 10.03
N LEU A 5 -0.43 6.77 9.93
CA LEU A 5 -0.16 5.91 8.78
C LEU A 5 -1.35 5.97 7.83
N ILE A 6 -1.08 6.25 6.56
CA ILE A 6 -2.07 6.14 5.48
C ILE A 6 -1.68 4.98 4.58
N ILE A 7 -2.54 3.98 4.47
CA ILE A 7 -2.32 2.79 3.64
C ILE A 7 -3.25 2.87 2.44
N THR A 8 -2.73 2.66 1.22
CA THR A 8 -3.56 2.68 0.01
C THR A 8 -3.31 1.45 -0.86
N ILE A 9 -4.38 0.75 -1.21
CA ILE A 9 -4.38 -0.37 -2.16
C ILE A 9 -5.12 0.11 -3.42
N GLY A 10 -4.60 -0.17 -4.61
CA GLY A 10 -5.22 0.24 -5.88
C GLY A 10 -4.29 1.01 -6.82
N SER A 11 -4.90 1.64 -7.82
CA SER A 11 -4.28 2.25 -9.01
C SER A 11 -3.55 3.56 -8.72
N HIS A 12 -2.98 4.17 -9.77
CA HIS A 12 -2.36 5.50 -9.71
C HIS A 12 -3.37 6.62 -9.39
N GLY A 13 -4.65 6.48 -9.76
CA GLY A 13 -5.68 7.45 -9.39
C GLY A 13 -5.92 7.47 -7.87
N ASP A 14 -5.77 6.31 -7.24
CA ASP A 14 -6.11 6.10 -5.84
C ASP A 14 -5.06 6.61 -4.86
N ILE A 15 -3.88 7.07 -5.29
CA ILE A 15 -2.85 7.59 -4.36
C ILE A 15 -2.90 9.11 -4.19
N GLN A 16 -3.28 9.85 -5.23
CA GLN A 16 -3.25 11.32 -5.24
C GLN A 16 -4.08 11.97 -4.12
N PRO A 17 -5.35 11.57 -3.86
CA PRO A 17 -6.13 12.18 -2.79
C PRO A 17 -5.53 11.92 -1.40
N PHE A 18 -4.83 10.80 -1.20
CA PHE A 18 -4.19 10.47 0.07
C PHE A 18 -2.88 11.21 0.28
N VAL A 19 -2.15 11.52 -0.79
CA VAL A 19 -1.02 12.45 -0.71
C VAL A 19 -1.50 13.85 -0.32
N ALA A 20 -2.58 14.34 -0.94
CA ALA A 20 -3.17 15.62 -0.57
C ALA A 20 -3.62 15.65 0.90
N LEU A 21 -4.28 14.59 1.38
CA LEU A 21 -4.65 14.41 2.78
C LEU A 21 -3.41 14.43 3.70
N GLY A 22 -2.37 13.67 3.36
CA GLY A 22 -1.14 13.60 4.15
C GLY A 22 -0.46 14.95 4.30
N LYS A 23 -0.40 15.74 3.22
CA LYS A 23 0.15 17.10 3.25
C LYS A 23 -0.69 18.04 4.11
N GLY A 24 -2.02 17.92 4.05
CA GLY A 24 -2.92 18.69 4.92
C GLY A 24 -2.72 18.37 6.40
N LEU A 25 -2.54 17.07 6.74
CA LEU A 25 -2.25 16.63 8.09
C LEU A 25 -0.87 17.10 8.60
N GLN A 26 0.16 17.04 7.76
CA GLN A 26 1.48 17.62 8.10
C GLN A 26 1.40 19.13 8.37
N ALA A 27 0.60 19.87 7.58
CA ALA A 27 0.45 21.32 7.74
C ALA A 27 -0.16 21.73 9.09
N VAL A 28 -0.92 20.83 9.74
CA VAL A 28 -1.48 21.05 11.09
C VAL A 28 -0.68 20.38 12.20
N GLY A 29 0.52 19.85 11.90
CA GLY A 29 1.50 19.39 12.89
C GLY A 29 1.52 17.88 13.16
N TYR A 30 0.89 17.06 12.32
CA TYR A 30 0.99 15.60 12.41
C TYR A 30 2.23 15.05 11.69
N GLU A 31 2.83 13.99 12.23
CA GLU A 31 3.79 13.17 11.49
C GLU A 31 3.02 12.16 10.63
N VAL A 32 3.27 12.14 9.32
CA VAL A 32 2.51 11.32 8.38
C VAL A 32 3.45 10.49 7.52
N ALA A 33 3.14 9.20 7.40
CA ALA A 33 3.73 8.31 6.40
C ALA A 33 2.66 7.67 5.52
N LEU A 34 3.01 7.43 4.25
CA LEU A 34 2.16 6.74 3.29
C LEU A 34 2.78 5.38 2.94
N GLN A 35 2.00 4.33 3.11
CA GLN A 35 2.39 2.97 2.80
C GLN A 35 1.77 2.47 1.49
N LYS A 36 2.63 2.06 0.56
CA LYS A 36 2.22 1.57 -0.78
C LYS A 36 3.30 0.73 -1.46
N ALA A 37 2.92 0.09 -2.56
CA ALA A 37 3.82 -0.54 -3.52
C ALA A 37 5.03 0.33 -3.89
N GLU A 38 6.18 -0.32 -4.04
CA GLU A 38 7.47 0.31 -4.33
C GLU A 38 7.46 1.23 -5.56
N ALA A 39 6.64 0.91 -6.57
CA ALA A 39 6.47 1.74 -7.77
C ALA A 39 6.06 3.20 -7.47
N TYR A 40 5.50 3.48 -6.29
CA TYR A 40 5.06 4.81 -5.87
C TYR A 40 6.02 5.50 -4.90
N LYS A 41 7.14 4.86 -4.54
CA LYS A 41 8.11 5.41 -3.58
C LYS A 41 8.57 6.81 -3.98
N ALA A 42 8.98 6.99 -5.23
CA ALA A 42 9.41 8.28 -5.76
C ALA A 42 8.27 9.31 -5.66
N PHE A 43 7.07 8.97 -6.13
CA PHE A 43 5.91 9.87 -6.07
C PHE A 43 5.57 10.35 -4.65
N VAL A 44 5.67 9.47 -3.64
CA VAL A 44 5.42 9.83 -2.23
C VAL A 44 6.51 10.79 -1.72
N HIS A 45 7.78 10.46 -1.97
CA HIS A 45 8.91 11.30 -1.54
C HIS A 45 8.92 12.66 -2.23
N ASP A 46 8.68 12.71 -3.54
CA ASP A 46 8.64 13.95 -4.33
C ASP A 46 7.52 14.90 -3.85
N ASN A 47 6.51 14.35 -3.17
CA ASN A 47 5.43 15.13 -2.55
C ASN A 47 5.67 15.49 -1.07
N GLY A 48 6.84 15.17 -0.51
CA GLY A 48 7.24 15.57 0.84
C GLY A 48 6.74 14.67 1.97
N LEU A 49 6.26 13.46 1.66
CA LEU A 49 5.77 12.49 2.63
C LEU A 49 6.80 11.39 2.90
N SER A 50 6.78 10.84 4.11
CA SER A 50 7.51 9.62 4.44
C SER A 50 6.89 8.42 3.73
N TYR A 51 7.73 7.59 3.11
CA TYR A 51 7.29 6.39 2.40
C TYR A 51 7.53 5.13 3.25
N LEU A 52 6.54 4.23 3.28
CA LEU A 52 6.67 2.88 3.81
C LEU A 52 6.30 1.84 2.76
N TYR A 53 7.01 0.72 2.76
CA TYR A 53 6.82 -0.35 1.78
C TYR A 53 5.61 -1.22 2.09
N MET A 54 4.89 -1.61 1.05
CA MET A 54 3.91 -2.70 1.08
C MET A 54 3.93 -3.43 -0.26
N ASN A 55 4.01 -4.75 -0.25
CA ASN A 55 3.97 -5.52 -1.48
C ASN A 55 2.63 -5.36 -2.21
N ASN A 56 2.62 -5.62 -3.52
CA ASN A 56 1.41 -5.56 -4.36
C ASN A 56 1.24 -6.78 -5.25
N GLU A 57 1.82 -7.92 -4.86
CA GLU A 57 1.79 -9.14 -5.65
C GLU A 57 0.36 -9.66 -5.87
N PHE A 58 -0.49 -9.51 -4.85
CA PHE A 58 -1.92 -9.82 -4.98
C PHE A 58 -2.60 -8.97 -6.06
N MET A 59 -2.36 -7.65 -6.06
CA MET A 59 -2.94 -6.75 -7.06
C MET A 59 -2.44 -7.08 -8.47
N LYS A 60 -1.13 -7.31 -8.64
CA LYS A 60 -0.56 -7.74 -9.92
C LYS A 60 -1.18 -9.04 -10.43
N LEU A 61 -1.44 -10.01 -9.55
CA LEU A 61 -2.11 -11.24 -9.91
C LEU A 61 -3.53 -10.98 -10.43
N THR A 62 -4.30 -10.13 -9.74
CA THR A 62 -5.68 -9.77 -10.17
C THR A 62 -5.71 -9.05 -11.52
N GLU A 63 -4.68 -8.28 -11.85
CA GLU A 63 -4.54 -7.57 -13.13
C GLU A 63 -4.00 -8.46 -14.25
N SER A 64 -3.44 -9.63 -13.92
CA SER A 64 -2.83 -10.53 -14.90
C SER A 64 -3.87 -11.38 -15.65
N LYS A 65 -3.52 -11.78 -16.88
CA LYS A 65 -4.30 -12.79 -17.64
C LYS A 65 -4.47 -14.10 -16.87
N ALA A 66 -3.50 -14.48 -16.05
CA ALA A 66 -3.55 -15.68 -15.23
C ALA A 66 -4.59 -15.58 -14.10
N GLY A 67 -4.75 -14.39 -13.50
CA GLY A 67 -5.81 -14.12 -12.54
C GLY A 67 -7.20 -14.13 -13.18
N GLN A 68 -7.32 -13.60 -14.40
CA GLN A 68 -8.58 -13.59 -15.15
C GLN A 68 -8.99 -14.97 -15.69
N ALA A 69 -8.02 -15.83 -16.01
CA ALA A 69 -8.23 -17.17 -16.58
C ALA A 69 -8.29 -18.29 -15.52
N ALA A 70 -8.21 -17.96 -14.23
CA ALA A 70 -8.20 -18.97 -13.17
C ALA A 70 -9.59 -19.60 -12.99
N VAL A 71 -9.75 -20.84 -13.49
CA VAL A 71 -11.00 -21.62 -13.38
C VAL A 71 -11.01 -22.53 -12.14
N ASP A 72 -9.83 -22.88 -11.61
CA ASP A 72 -9.67 -23.70 -10.39
C ASP A 72 -9.46 -22.81 -9.15
N GLY A 73 -10.54 -22.64 -8.38
CA GLY A 73 -10.56 -21.84 -7.17
C GLY A 73 -9.63 -22.34 -6.06
N VAL A 74 -9.35 -23.64 -5.95
CA VAL A 74 -8.50 -24.18 -4.86
C VAL A 74 -7.03 -23.86 -5.13
N SER A 75 -6.58 -24.06 -6.37
CA SER A 75 -5.21 -23.70 -6.79
C SER A 75 -4.97 -22.20 -6.71
N LEU A 76 -5.98 -21.39 -7.07
CA LEU A 76 -5.92 -19.93 -6.92
C LEU A 76 -5.78 -19.51 -5.45
N MET A 77 -6.61 -20.07 -4.55
CA MET A 77 -6.54 -19.77 -3.12
C MET A 77 -5.17 -20.09 -2.51
N LYS A 78 -4.55 -21.21 -2.90
CA LYS A 78 -3.18 -21.56 -2.44
C LYS A 78 -2.13 -20.52 -2.84
N LYS A 79 -2.32 -19.80 -3.94
CA LYS A 79 -1.43 -18.71 -4.40
C LYS A 79 -1.77 -17.37 -3.77
N VAL A 80 -3.06 -17.05 -3.64
CA VAL A 80 -3.55 -15.76 -3.13
C VAL A 80 -3.33 -15.61 -1.63
N MET A 81 -3.55 -16.66 -0.83
CA MET A 81 -3.50 -16.56 0.63
C MET A 81 -2.12 -16.13 1.17
N PRO A 82 -0.98 -16.67 0.68
CA PRO A 82 0.34 -16.17 1.07
C PRO A 82 0.57 -14.71 0.68
N MET A 83 0.10 -14.27 -0.50
CA MET A 83 0.25 -12.89 -0.97
C MET A 83 -0.52 -11.91 -0.08
N LEU A 84 -1.79 -12.21 0.23
CA LEU A 84 -2.60 -11.41 1.14
C LEU A 84 -2.00 -11.38 2.55
N ARG A 85 -1.51 -12.52 3.05
CA ARG A 85 -0.83 -12.58 4.34
C ARG A 85 0.40 -11.67 4.37
N GLN A 86 1.24 -11.71 3.33
CA GLN A 86 2.41 -10.84 3.26
C GLN A 86 2.00 -9.36 3.19
N MET A 87 0.94 -9.03 2.45
CA MET A 87 0.44 -7.65 2.37
C MET A 87 0.04 -7.13 3.76
N PHE A 88 -0.76 -7.90 4.51
CA PHE A 88 -1.12 -7.53 5.89
C PHE A 88 0.07 -7.50 6.85
N GLN A 89 1.08 -8.36 6.65
CA GLN A 89 2.32 -8.31 7.44
C GLN A 89 3.10 -7.02 7.18
N ASP A 90 3.17 -6.57 5.93
CA ASP A 90 3.80 -5.31 5.58
C ASP A 90 3.04 -4.14 6.21
N GLU A 91 1.70 -4.10 6.10
CA GLU A 91 0.84 -3.09 6.75
C GLU A 91 1.10 -3.01 8.27
N TRP A 92 1.12 -4.17 8.92
CA TRP A 92 1.40 -4.29 10.35
C TRP A 92 2.80 -3.78 10.72
N GLN A 93 3.81 -4.15 9.93
CA GLN A 93 5.19 -3.69 10.13
C GLN A 93 5.31 -2.17 9.93
N GLY A 94 4.61 -1.61 8.93
CA GLY A 94 4.54 -0.18 8.69
C GLY A 94 4.01 0.59 9.90
N ALA A 95 2.95 0.08 10.53
CA ALA A 95 2.41 0.66 11.77
C ALA A 95 3.43 0.63 12.92
N HIS A 96 4.24 -0.42 13.04
CA HIS A 96 5.26 -0.53 14.08
C HIS A 96 6.45 0.42 13.86
N LEU A 97 6.82 0.67 12.61
CA LEU A 97 7.89 1.62 12.26
C LEU A 97 7.54 3.08 12.60
N LEU A 98 6.25 3.36 12.76
CA LEU A 98 5.79 4.65 13.23
C LEU A 98 5.79 4.76 14.77
N ASN A 99 5.90 3.70 15.57
CA ASN A 99 5.87 3.84 17.03
C ASN A 99 7.11 4.56 17.59
#